data_AF-A0A553N855-F1
#
_entry.id   AF-A0A553N855-F1
#
_cell.length_a   1.000
_cell.length_b   1.000
_cell.length_c   1.000
_cell.angle_alpha   90.00
_cell.angle_beta   90.00
_cell.angle_gamma   90.00
#
_symmetry.space_group_name_H-M   'P 1'
#
loop_
_entity.id
_entity.type
_entity.pdbx_description
1 polymer ?
#
loop_
_entity_poly.entity_id
_entity_poly.type
_entity_poly.pdbx_seq_one_letter_code
_entity_poly.pdbx_strand_id
1 'polypeptide(L)'
;MPVVTDIEVVLFSGVRDAPPTASPCRRNAIRWWPNAHFHKDWQRYVKTWFNQPPVRCGAVELAWPRPPVWPLARQDAAPRGRDPTFKYNIKQRLGRGFSLEELKAAGLSKSQAQSVGISVDHRRRNKSVESLQENVQRLKEYKSKLILFPLNAKKPRKGDASEEDIKKATQLVGRVMPLKPTVKRARAMAITDDMKKFKAFSTIRQARAVARLWGIRAKKAKDAEADDLSKPGKK
;
A
#
# COMPACT_ATOMS: atom_id res chain seq x y z
N MET A 1 18.68 -80.53 -34.92
CA MET A 1 18.37 -80.72 -36.35
C MET A 1 17.12 -81.59 -36.40
N PRO A 2 16.00 -81.21 -37.04
CA PRO A 2 15.76 -80.21 -38.12
C PRO A 2 15.36 -78.83 -37.55
N VAL A 3 15.54 -77.62 -38.11
CA VAL A 3 15.61 -76.97 -39.44
C VAL A 3 14.28 -76.90 -40.20
N VAL A 4 13.75 -75.66 -40.34
CA VAL A 4 12.98 -75.00 -41.44
C VAL A 4 12.37 -73.73 -40.79
N THR A 5 12.97 -72.53 -40.87
CA THR A 5 12.96 -71.49 -41.93
C THR A 5 11.60 -70.82 -42.22
N ASP A 6 11.62 -69.51 -42.00
CA ASP A 6 10.86 -68.41 -42.64
C ASP A 6 9.37 -68.20 -42.34
N ILE A 7 9.01 -66.97 -41.93
CA ILE A 7 8.30 -65.98 -42.79
C ILE A 7 7.95 -64.69 -42.01
N GLU A 8 8.37 -63.58 -42.62
CA GLU A 8 7.84 -62.20 -42.60
C GLU A 8 8.01 -61.26 -41.39
N VAL A 9 9.01 -60.39 -41.56
CA VAL A 9 9.09 -59.03 -41.04
C VAL A 9 7.96 -58.18 -41.65
N VAL A 10 6.91 -57.89 -40.87
CA VAL A 10 5.92 -56.87 -41.26
C VAL A 10 6.48 -55.49 -40.88
N LEU A 11 7.07 -54.83 -41.87
CA LEU A 11 7.31 -53.39 -41.84
C LEU A 11 5.95 -52.68 -41.77
N PHE A 12 5.55 -52.26 -40.56
CA PHE A 12 4.40 -51.38 -40.41
C PHE A 12 4.79 -49.97 -40.88
N SER A 13 4.66 -49.74 -42.19
CA SER A 13 4.63 -48.41 -42.81
C SER A 13 3.33 -47.69 -42.46
N GLY A 14 3.12 -47.48 -41.16
CA GLY A 14 2.06 -46.61 -40.66
C GLY A 14 2.54 -45.17 -40.73
N VAL A 15 2.13 -44.47 -41.79
CA VAL A 15 2.07 -43.01 -41.82
C VAL A 15 1.46 -42.57 -40.49
N ARG A 16 2.22 -41.85 -39.67
CA ARG A 16 1.69 -41.22 -38.46
C ARG A 16 0.77 -40.11 -38.93
N ASP A 17 -0.49 -40.43 -39.16
CA ASP A 17 -1.53 -39.44 -39.32
C ASP A 17 -1.46 -38.49 -38.11
N ALA A 18 -1.18 -37.21 -38.39
CA ALA A 18 -1.26 -36.16 -37.40
C ALA A 18 -2.69 -36.20 -36.82
N PRO A 19 -2.87 -36.16 -35.48
CA PRO A 19 -4.20 -36.20 -34.91
C PRO A 19 -5.03 -35.02 -35.45
N PRO A 20 -6.30 -35.25 -35.85
CA PRO A 20 -7.15 -34.21 -36.37
C PRO A 20 -7.25 -33.07 -35.36
N THR A 21 -7.05 -31.84 -35.82
CA THR A 21 -7.25 -30.63 -35.03
C THR A 21 -8.64 -30.69 -34.40
N ALA A 22 -8.71 -30.91 -33.09
CA ALA A 22 -9.96 -31.12 -32.38
C ALA A 22 -10.84 -29.86 -32.49
N SER A 23 -11.86 -29.93 -33.33
CA SER A 23 -13.00 -29.01 -33.33
C SER A 23 -13.73 -29.11 -31.98
N PRO A 24 -14.21 -27.99 -31.39
CA PRO A 24 -14.69 -27.96 -30.01
C PRO A 24 -15.89 -28.89 -29.84
N CYS A 25 -15.66 -30.01 -29.17
CA CYS A 25 -16.65 -31.03 -28.89
C CYS A 25 -17.51 -30.62 -27.69
N ARG A 26 -18.81 -30.48 -27.97
CA ARG A 26 -19.97 -30.59 -27.06
C ARG A 26 -20.02 -29.61 -25.87
N ARG A 27 -20.83 -28.56 -26.10
CA ARG A 27 -21.69 -27.82 -25.16
C ARG A 27 -21.08 -27.03 -24.00
N ASN A 28 -19.78 -27.12 -23.69
CA ASN A 28 -19.18 -26.34 -22.58
C ASN A 28 -18.15 -25.27 -23.00
N ALA A 29 -17.91 -25.05 -24.30
CA ALA A 29 -16.93 -24.07 -24.79
C ALA A 29 -17.52 -22.98 -25.72
N ILE A 30 -18.85 -22.90 -25.87
CA ILE A 30 -19.47 -21.96 -26.83
C ILE A 30 -19.67 -20.54 -26.24
N ARG A 31 -19.41 -20.30 -24.94
CA ARG A 31 -19.45 -18.94 -24.37
C ARG A 31 -18.08 -18.32 -24.07
N TRP A 32 -17.01 -19.12 -24.10
CA TRP A 32 -15.67 -18.66 -23.75
C TRP A 32 -14.64 -19.37 -24.63
N TRP A 33 -14.26 -18.71 -25.73
CA TRP A 33 -13.03 -19.05 -26.43
C TRP A 33 -11.86 -18.82 -25.47
N PRO A 34 -11.04 -19.85 -25.15
CA PRO A 34 -9.89 -19.64 -24.27
C PRO A 34 -8.89 -18.73 -24.98
N ASN A 35 -8.81 -17.47 -24.55
CA ASN A 35 -7.78 -16.53 -24.98
C ASN A 35 -6.46 -16.86 -24.28
N ALA A 36 -5.89 -18.01 -24.63
CA ALA A 36 -4.63 -18.48 -24.06
C ALA A 36 -3.48 -17.78 -24.79
N HIS A 37 -2.73 -16.93 -24.07
CA HIS A 37 -1.62 -16.15 -24.63
C HIS A 37 -0.35 -16.98 -24.88
N PHE A 38 -0.49 -18.14 -25.52
CA PHE A 38 0.58 -19.06 -25.90
C PHE A 38 0.88 -19.02 -27.40
N HIS A 39 0.44 -17.97 -28.11
CA HIS A 39 0.59 -17.81 -29.55
C HIS A 39 2.00 -17.34 -30.00
N LYS A 40 2.95 -17.19 -29.06
CA LYS A 40 4.37 -16.87 -29.32
C LYS A 40 5.26 -18.00 -28.79
N ASP A 41 6.57 -17.91 -29.03
CA ASP A 41 7.59 -18.84 -28.50
C ASP A 41 7.75 -18.75 -26.96
N TRP A 42 6.70 -19.07 -26.21
CA TRP A 42 6.69 -19.02 -24.75
C TRP A 42 7.61 -20.08 -24.13
N GLN A 43 7.82 -21.21 -24.82
CA GLN A 43 8.69 -22.30 -24.37
C GLN A 43 10.15 -21.86 -24.18
N ARG A 44 10.63 -20.88 -24.97
CA ARG A 44 11.97 -20.29 -24.82
C ARG A 44 12.10 -19.42 -23.55
N TYR A 45 10.99 -18.88 -23.05
CA TYR A 45 10.97 -17.92 -21.92
C TYR A 45 10.25 -18.48 -20.69
N VAL A 46 10.37 -19.80 -20.46
CA VAL A 46 9.82 -20.44 -19.27
C VAL A 46 10.69 -20.08 -18.06
N LYS A 47 10.16 -19.23 -17.18
CA LYS A 47 10.79 -18.95 -15.89
C LYS A 47 10.56 -20.12 -14.95
N THR A 48 11.59 -20.93 -14.74
CA THR A 48 11.58 -21.99 -13.72
C THR A 48 11.85 -21.40 -12.33
N TRP A 49 11.28 -22.02 -11.29
CA TRP A 49 11.39 -21.55 -9.89
C TRP A 49 12.37 -22.38 -9.05
N PHE A 50 13.25 -23.17 -9.68
CA PHE A 50 14.26 -23.98 -8.98
C PHE A 50 15.28 -23.14 -8.19
N ASN A 51 15.46 -21.88 -8.58
CA ASN A 51 16.30 -20.91 -7.87
C ASN A 51 15.61 -20.24 -6.67
N GLN A 52 14.33 -20.50 -6.40
CA GLN A 52 13.61 -19.90 -5.27
C GLN A 52 14.26 -20.21 -3.90
N PRO A 53 14.65 -21.46 -3.56
CA PRO A 53 15.34 -21.74 -2.31
C PRO A 53 16.69 -21.00 -2.15
N PRO A 54 17.66 -21.07 -3.09
CA PRO A 54 18.94 -20.37 -2.92
C PRO A 54 18.77 -18.84 -2.90
N VAL A 55 17.85 -18.27 -3.67
CA VAL A 55 17.56 -16.83 -3.62
C VAL A 55 17.00 -16.42 -2.24
N ARG A 56 16.14 -17.26 -1.64
CA ARG A 56 15.61 -17.02 -0.30
C ARG A 56 16.70 -17.13 0.77
N CYS A 57 17.55 -18.16 0.71
CA CYS A 57 18.67 -18.32 1.64
C CYS A 57 19.66 -17.16 1.51
N GLY A 58 20.06 -16.78 0.30
CA GLY A 58 20.94 -15.62 0.07
C GLY A 58 20.34 -14.30 0.56
N ALA A 59 19.02 -14.11 0.40
CA ALA A 59 18.35 -12.94 0.98
C ALA A 59 18.36 -12.94 2.51
N VAL A 60 18.24 -14.12 3.14
CA VAL A 60 18.34 -14.28 4.60
C VAL A 60 19.77 -14.07 5.07
N GLU A 61 20.79 -14.54 4.35
CA GLU A 61 22.21 -14.33 4.68
C GLU A 61 22.62 -12.86 4.53
N LEU A 62 22.17 -12.17 3.48
CA LEU A 62 22.35 -10.73 3.33
C LEU A 62 21.60 -9.95 4.42
N ALA A 63 20.49 -10.50 4.93
CA ALA A 63 19.74 -9.97 6.06
C ALA A 63 20.33 -10.39 7.41
N TRP A 64 21.11 -11.47 7.50
CA TRP A 64 21.92 -11.86 8.66
C TRP A 64 23.03 -10.80 8.82
N PRO A 65 23.39 -10.39 10.04
CA PRO A 65 24.00 -9.09 10.20
C PRO A 65 25.43 -9.05 9.64
N ARG A 66 25.64 -8.23 8.60
CA ARG A 66 26.80 -7.32 8.62
C ARG A 66 26.81 -6.67 10.02
N PRO A 67 27.97 -6.55 10.70
CA PRO A 67 28.02 -6.06 12.06
C PRO A 67 27.16 -4.80 12.15
N PRO A 68 26.10 -4.81 12.99
CA PRO A 68 25.19 -3.68 13.05
C PRO A 68 26.03 -2.43 13.32
N VAL A 69 25.67 -1.31 12.70
CA VAL A 69 26.19 0.00 13.11
C VAL A 69 25.59 0.26 14.49
N TRP A 70 26.16 -0.41 15.49
CA TRP A 70 25.74 -0.35 16.87
C TRP A 70 25.90 1.10 17.33
N PRO A 71 24.90 1.68 18.02
CA PRO A 71 23.66 1.08 18.56
C PRO A 71 22.39 1.41 17.75
N LEU A 72 22.49 1.85 16.49
CA LEU A 72 21.33 2.34 15.74
C LEU A 72 20.31 1.23 15.41
N ALA A 73 19.03 1.62 15.41
CA ALA A 73 17.96 0.79 14.89
C ALA A 73 18.13 0.59 13.38
N ARG A 74 17.84 -0.62 12.89
CA ARG A 74 18.10 -1.03 11.50
C ARG A 74 17.18 -0.37 10.47
N GLN A 75 16.08 0.25 10.90
CA GLN A 75 15.11 0.93 10.05
C GLN A 75 14.78 2.30 10.64
N ASP A 76 14.71 3.31 9.77
CA ASP A 76 14.30 4.66 10.14
C ASP A 76 12.84 4.74 10.58
N ALA A 77 12.52 5.76 11.38
CA ALA A 77 11.15 6.10 11.71
C ALA A 77 10.42 6.65 10.47
N ALA A 78 9.32 5.98 10.10
CA ALA A 78 8.43 6.38 9.00
C ALA A 78 7.09 6.93 9.52
N PRO A 79 6.44 7.86 8.80
CA PRO A 79 5.15 8.44 9.19
C PRO A 79 3.99 7.46 8.97
N ARG A 80 2.84 7.76 9.59
CA ARG A 80 1.57 7.11 9.28
C ARG A 80 0.99 7.74 8.01
N GLY A 81 0.67 6.91 7.03
CA GLY A 81 0.07 7.33 5.76
C GLY A 81 -1.15 6.48 5.41
N ARG A 82 -2.12 7.10 4.73
CA ARG A 82 -3.29 6.41 4.16
C ARG A 82 -3.07 6.13 2.67
N ASP A 83 -3.70 5.09 2.17
CA ASP A 83 -3.68 4.79 0.74
C ASP A 83 -4.54 5.79 -0.06
N PRO A 84 -4.17 6.10 -1.32
CA PRO A 84 -4.78 7.19 -2.08
C PRO A 84 -6.18 6.88 -2.63
N THR A 85 -6.58 5.61 -2.74
CA THR A 85 -7.85 5.23 -3.38
C THR A 85 -9.00 5.14 -2.38
N PHE A 86 -10.23 5.40 -2.83
CA PHE A 86 -11.43 5.33 -1.99
C PHE A 86 -11.58 3.98 -1.28
N LYS A 87 -11.29 2.88 -1.98
CA LYS A 87 -11.38 1.51 -1.43
C LYS A 87 -10.37 1.25 -0.30
N TYR A 88 -9.19 1.87 -0.36
CA TYR A 88 -8.09 1.57 0.56
C TYR A 88 -7.77 2.71 1.54
N ASN A 89 -8.45 3.85 1.49
CA ASN A 89 -8.15 5.00 2.37
C ASN A 89 -8.30 4.68 3.88
N ILE A 90 -9.01 3.61 4.23
CA ILE A 90 -9.21 3.12 5.60
C ILE A 90 -7.92 2.44 6.11
N LYS A 91 -7.14 1.84 5.20
CA LYS A 91 -5.89 1.18 5.53
C LYS A 91 -4.81 2.23 5.81
N GLN A 92 -4.06 1.99 6.87
CA GLN A 92 -2.92 2.79 7.25
C GLN A 92 -1.65 1.97 7.07
N ARG A 93 -0.63 2.61 6.51
CA ARG A 93 0.71 2.03 6.30
C ARG A 93 1.78 3.00 6.74
N LEU A 94 2.99 2.48 6.91
CA LEU A 94 4.15 3.33 7.07
C LEU A 94 4.52 3.93 5.69
N GLY A 95 4.61 5.25 5.66
CA GLY A 95 4.99 6.00 4.46
C GLY A 95 6.48 5.98 4.20
N ARG A 96 6.91 6.75 3.20
CA ARG A 96 8.33 6.90 2.84
C ARG A 96 9.10 7.80 3.80
N GLY A 97 8.49 8.89 4.27
CA GLY A 97 9.14 9.84 5.15
C GLY A 97 8.23 11.00 5.59
N PHE A 98 8.61 11.64 6.70
CA PHE A 98 7.94 12.79 7.28
C PHE A 98 8.04 14.01 6.35
N SER A 99 6.98 14.81 6.34
CA SER A 99 6.93 16.07 5.60
C SER A 99 7.66 17.18 6.36
N LEU A 100 8.06 18.24 5.65
CA LEU A 100 8.73 19.40 6.28
C LEU A 100 7.83 20.13 7.28
N GLU A 101 6.53 20.17 7.04
CA GLU A 101 5.54 20.80 7.94
C GLU A 101 5.45 20.07 9.28
N GLU A 102 5.39 18.73 9.26
CA GLU A 102 5.35 17.92 10.48
C GLU A 102 6.64 18.05 11.29
N LEU A 103 7.80 18.08 10.61
CA LEU A 103 9.09 18.28 11.28
C LEU A 103 9.18 19.64 11.96
N LYS A 104 8.75 20.71 11.27
CA LYS A 104 8.67 22.06 11.84
C LYS A 104 7.75 22.09 13.06
N ALA A 105 6.57 21.47 12.98
CA ALA A 105 5.63 21.38 14.10
C ALA A 105 6.15 20.54 15.28
N ALA A 106 7.05 19.59 15.02
CA ALA A 106 7.76 18.82 16.05
C ALA A 106 9.03 19.51 16.59
N GLY A 107 9.42 20.66 16.04
CA GLY A 107 10.64 21.39 16.42
C GLY A 107 11.93 20.69 15.97
N LEU A 108 11.90 19.98 14.83
CA LEU A 108 13.05 19.30 14.25
C LEU A 108 13.43 19.93 12.91
N SER A 109 14.73 20.14 12.70
CA SER A 109 15.25 20.53 11.38
C SER A 109 15.39 19.30 10.47
N LYS A 110 15.38 19.50 9.14
CA LYS A 110 15.53 18.41 8.16
C LYS A 110 16.84 17.63 8.37
N SER A 111 17.95 18.35 8.53
CA SER A 111 19.28 17.74 8.70
C SER A 111 19.36 16.96 10.02
N GLN A 112 18.87 17.56 11.12
CA GLN A 112 18.83 16.88 12.42
C GLN A 112 17.98 15.61 12.38
N ALA A 113 16.82 15.65 11.70
CA ALA A 113 15.95 14.49 11.55
C ALA A 113 16.66 13.34 10.82
N GLN A 114 17.36 13.64 9.72
CA GLN A 114 18.11 12.63 8.96
C GLN A 114 19.27 12.03 9.77
N SER A 115 20.01 12.85 10.53
CA SER A 115 21.10 12.35 11.40
C SER A 115 20.61 11.43 12.52
N VAL A 116 19.38 11.62 12.98
CA VAL A 116 18.77 10.87 14.08
C VAL A 116 18.14 9.54 13.61
N GLY A 117 17.97 9.32 12.30
CA GLY A 117 17.28 8.13 11.76
C GLY A 117 15.77 8.33 11.57
N ILE A 118 15.36 9.57 11.26
CA ILE A 118 13.99 9.90 10.84
C ILE A 118 13.99 10.10 9.32
N SER A 119 13.23 9.27 8.60
CA SER A 119 13.13 9.42 7.14
C SER A 119 12.35 10.67 6.78
N VAL A 120 12.86 11.47 5.85
CA VAL A 120 12.24 12.73 5.40
C VAL A 120 11.83 12.64 3.93
N ASP A 121 10.58 13.01 3.62
CA ASP A 121 10.09 13.15 2.25
C ASP A 121 9.61 14.58 1.99
N HIS A 122 10.45 15.35 1.29
CA HIS A 122 10.18 16.74 0.93
C HIS A 122 9.05 16.92 -0.09
N ARG A 123 8.62 15.85 -0.77
CA ARG A 123 7.56 15.93 -1.81
C ARG A 123 6.17 15.83 -1.22
N ARG A 124 6.03 15.28 -0.01
CA ARG A 124 4.74 15.06 0.63
C ARG A 124 4.18 16.39 1.16
N ARG A 125 2.91 16.64 0.86
CA ARG A 125 2.12 17.79 1.35
C ARG A 125 0.98 17.29 2.24
N ASN A 126 0.67 17.99 3.32
CA ASN A 126 -0.49 17.67 4.16
C ASN A 126 -1.70 18.49 3.71
N LYS A 127 -2.84 17.83 3.61
CA LYS A 127 -4.14 18.49 3.33
C LYS A 127 -5.08 18.46 4.54
N SER A 128 -4.88 17.47 5.42
CA SER A 128 -5.69 17.25 6.61
C SER A 128 -4.90 17.60 7.87
N VAL A 129 -5.55 18.29 8.80
CA VAL A 129 -4.99 18.64 10.11
C VAL A 129 -4.83 17.40 10.99
N GLU A 130 -5.80 16.47 10.93
CA GLU A 130 -5.75 15.21 11.70
C GLU A 130 -4.47 14.40 11.43
N SER A 131 -4.11 14.21 10.16
CA SER A 131 -2.91 13.46 9.79
C SER A 131 -1.62 14.17 10.21
N LEU A 132 -1.62 15.51 10.17
CA LEU A 132 -0.49 16.31 10.64
C LEU A 132 -0.30 16.06 12.15
N GLN A 133 -1.37 16.15 12.94
CA GLN A 133 -1.34 15.94 14.39
C GLN A 133 -0.90 14.51 14.76
N GLU A 134 -1.46 13.48 14.10
CA GLU A 134 -1.08 12.08 14.32
C GLU A 134 0.43 11.86 14.08
N ASN A 135 0.97 12.46 13.02
CA ASN A 135 2.39 12.30 12.68
C ASN A 135 3.31 13.14 13.57
N VAL A 136 2.88 14.33 13.98
CA VAL A 136 3.61 15.15 14.97
C VAL A 136 3.65 14.42 16.32
N GLN A 137 2.55 13.82 16.76
CA GLN A 137 2.51 13.00 17.96
C GLN A 137 3.46 11.81 17.82
N ARG A 138 3.46 11.12 16.67
CA ARG A 138 4.40 10.02 16.40
C ARG A 138 5.86 10.45 16.45
N LEU A 139 6.20 11.65 15.96
CA LEU A 139 7.56 12.22 16.05
C LEU A 139 7.94 12.51 17.50
N LYS A 140 7.03 13.07 18.29
CA LYS A 140 7.25 13.31 19.72
C LYS A 140 7.46 12.02 20.51
N GLU A 141 6.64 11.00 20.23
CA GLU A 141 6.78 9.65 20.83
C GLU A 141 8.08 8.97 20.42
N TYR A 142 8.55 9.17 19.17
CA TYR A 142 9.85 8.66 18.74
C TYR A 142 10.97 9.37 19.50
N LYS A 143 10.92 10.71 19.58
CA LYS A 143 11.92 11.53 20.25
C LYS A 143 12.04 11.20 21.74
N SER A 144 10.94 10.89 22.43
CA SER A 144 10.97 10.49 23.84
C SER A 144 11.56 9.10 24.07
N LYS A 145 11.53 8.21 23.07
CA LYS A 145 12.08 6.85 23.13
C LYS A 145 13.51 6.75 22.59
N LEU A 146 13.99 7.81 21.95
CA LEU A 146 15.31 7.86 21.35
C LEU A 146 16.36 8.08 22.44
N ILE A 147 17.33 7.18 22.51
CA ILE A 147 18.54 7.34 23.32
C ILE A 147 19.63 7.82 22.38
N LEU A 148 20.00 9.10 22.47
CA LEU A 148 21.05 9.68 21.63
C LEU A 148 22.41 9.58 22.33
N PHE A 149 23.35 8.86 21.73
CA PHE A 149 24.69 8.72 22.28
C PHE A 149 25.50 10.01 22.05
N PRO A 150 26.29 10.46 23.03
CA PRO A 150 27.20 11.57 22.83
C PRO A 150 28.28 11.20 21.81
N LEU A 151 28.61 12.11 20.89
CA LEU A 151 29.74 11.90 19.96
C LEU A 151 31.06 11.73 20.71
N ASN A 152 31.23 12.49 21.80
CA ASN A 152 32.40 12.43 22.66
C ASN A 152 31.95 12.21 24.11
N ALA A 153 32.27 11.05 24.69
CA ALA A 153 31.88 10.70 26.07
C ALA A 153 32.34 11.73 27.12
N LYS A 154 33.47 12.40 26.88
CA LYS A 154 34.02 13.43 27.80
C LYS A 154 33.30 14.78 27.72
N LYS A 155 32.53 15.06 26.66
CA LYS A 155 31.87 16.34 26.42
C LYS A 155 30.44 16.12 25.91
N PRO A 156 29.53 15.60 26.76
CA PRO A 156 28.14 15.41 26.37
C PRO A 156 27.48 16.77 26.08
N ARG A 157 26.70 16.83 24.99
CA ARG A 157 25.92 17.98 24.57
C ARG A 157 24.52 17.93 25.16
N LYS A 158 23.80 19.05 25.05
CA LYS A 158 22.40 19.14 25.47
C LYS A 158 21.52 18.20 24.64
N GLY A 159 20.95 17.19 25.28
CA GLY A 159 20.09 16.18 24.66
C GLY A 159 20.75 14.83 24.42
N ASP A 160 22.02 14.66 24.83
CA ASP A 160 22.67 13.36 24.87
C ASP A 160 22.18 12.54 26.09
N ALA A 161 22.24 11.22 25.96
CA ALA A 161 21.80 10.28 26.97
C ALA A 161 22.74 10.23 28.18
N SER A 162 22.17 9.95 29.35
CA SER A 162 22.94 9.71 30.57
C SER A 162 23.70 8.37 30.48
N GLU A 163 24.76 8.21 31.27
CA GLU A 163 25.52 6.95 31.31
C GLU A 163 24.66 5.73 31.69
N GLU A 164 23.58 5.94 32.44
CA GLU A 164 22.63 4.90 32.80
C GLU A 164 21.78 4.44 31.60
N ASP A 165 21.33 5.39 30.78
CA ASP A 165 20.53 5.10 29.59
C ASP A 165 21.37 4.46 28.49
N ILE A 166 22.64 4.86 28.39
CA ILE A 166 23.63 4.25 27.49
C ILE A 166 23.82 2.77 27.82
N LYS A 167 23.91 2.40 29.10
CA LYS A 167 24.05 0.99 29.52
C LYS A 167 22.76 0.18 29.30
N LYS A 168 21.60 0.81 29.41
CA LYS A 168 20.29 0.18 29.12
C LYS A 168 20.00 0.05 27.62
N ALA A 169 20.74 0.78 26.78
CA ALA A 169 20.51 0.79 25.35
C ALA A 169 20.74 -0.60 24.75
N THR A 170 19.69 -1.16 24.17
CA THR A 170 19.72 -2.41 23.43
C THR A 170 19.25 -2.16 22.00
N GLN A 171 19.80 -2.92 21.05
CA GLN A 171 19.39 -2.77 19.66
C GLN A 171 17.96 -3.30 19.47
N LEU A 172 17.07 -2.46 18.92
CA LEU A 172 15.73 -2.89 18.56
C LEU A 172 15.77 -3.86 17.37
N VAL A 173 15.38 -5.11 17.60
CA VAL A 173 15.18 -6.09 16.53
C VAL A 173 13.78 -5.94 15.95
N GLY A 174 13.70 -5.57 14.67
CA GLY A 174 12.44 -5.42 13.94
C GLY A 174 12.14 -3.99 13.51
N ARG A 175 10.86 -3.73 13.21
CA ARG A 175 10.40 -2.43 12.67
C ARG A 175 10.15 -1.43 13.80
N VAL A 176 10.70 -0.22 13.66
CA VAL A 176 10.51 0.88 14.62
C VAL A 176 9.04 1.29 14.70
N MET A 177 8.46 1.23 15.90
CA MET A 177 7.08 1.61 16.23
C MET A 177 6.04 1.10 15.20
N PRO A 178 5.74 -0.21 15.17
CA PRO A 178 4.78 -0.77 14.22
C PRO A 178 3.39 -0.17 14.40
N LEU A 179 2.66 -0.01 13.29
CA LEU A 179 1.27 0.45 13.32
C LEU A 179 0.38 -0.68 13.84
N LYS A 180 -0.27 -0.45 14.98
CA LYS A 180 -1.33 -1.32 15.48
C LYS A 180 -2.67 -0.83 14.92
N PRO A 181 -3.47 -1.69 14.25
CA PRO A 181 -4.79 -1.30 13.80
C PRO A 181 -5.68 -1.09 15.02
N THR A 182 -6.15 0.15 15.24
CA THR A 182 -7.08 0.46 16.31
C THR A 182 -8.51 0.34 15.79
N VAL A 183 -9.26 -0.61 16.32
CA VAL A 183 -10.68 -0.78 16.00
C VAL A 183 -11.50 -0.16 17.12
N LYS A 184 -12.14 0.99 16.85
CA LYS A 184 -13.09 1.60 17.78
C LYS A 184 -14.41 0.82 17.68
N ARG A 185 -14.72 0.03 18.71
CA ARG A 185 -16.02 -0.65 18.82
C ARG A 185 -17.06 0.36 19.31
N ALA A 186 -18.12 0.57 18.53
CA ALA A 186 -19.27 1.34 18.98
C ALA A 186 -19.94 0.61 20.15
N ARG A 187 -20.27 1.34 21.22
CA ARG A 187 -21.08 0.80 22.33
C ARG A 187 -22.55 0.80 21.91
N ALA A 188 -23.33 -0.15 22.44
CA ALA A 188 -24.77 -0.13 22.24
C ALA A 188 -25.36 1.16 22.83
N MET A 189 -26.16 1.86 22.04
CA MET A 189 -26.84 3.10 22.44
C MET A 189 -28.32 2.95 22.13
N ALA A 190 -29.17 3.59 22.95
CA ALA A 190 -30.59 3.67 22.67
C ALA A 190 -30.83 4.43 21.35
N ILE A 191 -31.75 3.94 20.52
CA ILE A 191 -32.05 4.54 19.22
C ILE A 191 -32.86 5.82 19.47
N THR A 192 -32.30 6.97 19.08
CA THR A 192 -33.00 8.25 19.16
C THR A 192 -34.11 8.34 18.11
N ASP A 193 -35.13 9.16 18.35
CA ASP A 193 -36.25 9.28 17.42
C ASP A 193 -35.82 9.89 16.07
N ASP A 194 -34.74 10.68 16.05
CA ASP A 194 -34.14 11.19 14.81
C ASP A 194 -33.54 10.08 13.95
N MET A 195 -32.90 9.09 14.57
CA MET A 195 -32.38 7.92 13.85
C MET A 195 -33.51 7.08 13.25
N LYS A 196 -34.67 6.98 13.94
CA LYS A 196 -35.85 6.28 13.41
C LYS A 196 -36.48 7.02 12.23
N LYS A 197 -36.52 8.35 12.27
CA LYS A 197 -37.08 9.19 11.20
C LYS A 197 -36.16 9.29 9.98
N PHE A 198 -34.87 9.02 10.12
CA PHE A 198 -33.89 9.15 9.03
C PHE A 198 -34.07 8.08 7.93
N LYS A 199 -34.48 8.52 6.73
CA LYS A 199 -34.68 7.66 5.55
C LYS A 199 -33.37 7.46 4.76
N ALA A 200 -32.47 6.60 5.23
CA ALA A 200 -31.14 6.37 4.65
C ALA A 200 -31.13 6.04 3.14
N PHE A 201 -32.06 5.22 2.66
CA PHE A 201 -32.14 4.86 1.24
C PHE A 201 -32.44 6.08 0.36
N SER A 202 -33.40 6.92 0.78
CA SER A 202 -33.83 8.09 0.03
C SER A 202 -32.73 9.15 0.01
N THR A 203 -32.06 9.40 1.14
CA THR A 203 -30.97 10.38 1.23
C THR A 203 -29.79 10.03 0.33
N ILE A 204 -29.38 8.76 0.26
CA ILE A 204 -28.31 8.31 -0.66
C ILE A 204 -28.70 8.55 -2.12
N ARG A 205 -29.94 8.27 -2.51
CA ARG A 205 -30.43 8.48 -3.89
C ARG A 205 -30.52 9.96 -4.23
N GLN A 206 -31.03 10.79 -3.31
CA GLN A 206 -31.08 12.24 -3.46
C GLN A 206 -29.67 12.83 -3.59
N ALA A 207 -28.70 12.41 -2.77
CA ALA A 207 -27.31 12.86 -2.86
C ALA A 207 -26.69 12.52 -4.23
N ARG A 208 -26.94 11.31 -4.76
CA ARG A 208 -26.51 10.94 -6.13
C ARG A 208 -27.17 11.82 -7.19
N ALA A 209 -28.46 12.11 -7.06
CA ALA A 209 -29.18 12.98 -8.00
C ALA A 209 -28.66 14.43 -7.94
N VAL A 210 -28.40 14.96 -6.74
CA VAL A 210 -27.81 16.29 -6.54
C VAL A 210 -26.43 16.37 -7.19
N ALA A 211 -25.54 15.40 -6.93
CA ALA A 211 -24.20 15.38 -7.54
C ALA A 211 -24.27 15.31 -9.07
N ARG A 212 -25.17 14.48 -9.63
CA ARG A 212 -25.35 14.35 -11.08
C ARG A 212 -25.94 15.60 -11.73
N LEU A 213 -26.90 16.26 -11.07
CA LEU A 213 -27.64 17.41 -11.62
C LEU A 213 -27.03 18.76 -11.23
N TRP A 214 -25.96 18.79 -10.44
CA TRP A 214 -25.37 20.02 -9.91
C TRP A 214 -25.03 21.03 -11.02
N GLY A 215 -24.34 20.59 -12.07
CA GLY A 215 -23.96 21.48 -13.18
C GLY A 215 -25.16 22.06 -13.93
N ILE A 216 -26.19 21.24 -14.18
CA ILE A 216 -27.42 21.69 -14.87
C ILE A 216 -28.17 22.70 -14.01
N ARG A 217 -28.28 22.44 -12.70
CA ARG A 217 -28.95 23.35 -11.76
C ARG A 217 -28.19 24.66 -11.61
N ALA A 218 -26.86 24.62 -11.53
CA ALA A 218 -26.02 25.82 -11.47
C ALA A 218 -26.13 26.65 -12.75
N LYS A 219 -26.19 26.01 -13.93
CA LYS A 219 -26.43 26.71 -15.20
C LYS A 219 -27.82 27.38 -15.20
N LYS A 220 -28.87 26.62 -14.89
CA LYS A 220 -30.24 27.16 -14.85
C LYS A 220 -30.41 28.29 -13.84
N ALA A 221 -29.73 28.23 -12.70
CA ALA A 221 -29.76 29.31 -11.72
C ALA A 221 -29.12 30.59 -12.29
N LYS A 222 -27.97 30.47 -12.97
CA LYS A 222 -27.31 31.60 -13.65
C LYS A 222 -28.15 32.18 -14.79
N ASP A 223 -28.76 31.31 -15.60
CA ASP A 223 -29.61 31.73 -16.71
C ASP A 223 -30.87 32.47 -16.17
N ALA A 224 -31.47 31.97 -15.08
CA ALA A 224 -32.60 32.62 -14.43
C ALA A 224 -32.23 33.97 -13.78
N GLU A 225 -31.06 34.07 -13.13
CA GLU A 225 -30.54 35.34 -12.61
C GLU A 225 -30.29 36.36 -13.73
N ALA A 226 -29.77 35.91 -14.88
CA ALA A 226 -29.59 36.76 -16.06
C ALA A 226 -30.93 37.22 -16.66
N ASP A 227 -31.92 36.33 -16.73
CA ASP A 227 -33.26 36.65 -17.21
C ASP A 227 -33.98 37.63 -16.26
N ASP A 228 -33.82 37.49 -14.94
CA ASP A 228 -34.41 38.41 -13.97
C ASP A 228 -33.73 39.79 -13.96
N LEU A 229 -32.43 39.88 -14.25
CA LEU A 229 -31.72 41.15 -14.50
C LEU A 229 -32.15 41.82 -15.82
N SER A 230 -32.60 41.04 -16.81
CA SER A 230 -33.05 41.56 -18.11
C SER A 230 -34.49 42.08 -18.11
N LYS A 231 -35.29 41.75 -17.09
CA LYS A 231 -36.66 42.24 -16.97
C LYS A 231 -36.65 43.69 -16.48
N PRO A 232 -37.27 44.64 -17.21
CA PRO A 232 -37.35 46.03 -16.77
C PRO A 232 -38.11 46.11 -15.45
N GLY A 233 -37.53 46.79 -14.46
CA GLY A 233 -38.13 46.98 -13.14
C GLY A 233 -39.54 47.55 -13.28
N LYS A 234 -40.52 46.88 -12.64
CA LYS A 234 -41.89 47.38 -12.56
C LYS A 234 -41.87 48.78 -11.93
N LYS A 235 -42.20 49.79 -12.73
CA LYS A 235 -42.64 51.11 -12.26
C LYS A 235 -44.02 50.99 -11.63
#